data_AF-A0A2C9KME5-F1
#
_entry.id   AF-A0A2C9KME5-F1
#
_cell.length_a   1.000
_cell.length_b   1.000
_cell.length_c   1.000
_cell.angle_alpha   90.00
_cell.angle_beta   90.00
_cell.angle_gamma   90.00
#
_symmetry.space_group_name_H-M   'P 1'
#
loop_
_entity.id
_entity.type
_entity.pdbx_description
1 polymer ?
#
loop_
_entity_poly.entity_id
_entity_poly.type
_entity_poly.pdbx_seq_one_letter_code
_entity_poly.pdbx_strand_id
1 'polypeptide(L)'
;PRSSPALSIAQTEVKENSNINVSCTATLGYPNVGQIVWKTYQNGIQFTPSPSDISISSTKVVQPGDDKCTVRNRSSVLLKTSRNNPNISLACFVINQDFPPPSEDVCTNPTTQWCSLTNTVNIVYPVSNIQSTIVPSTALYEGDDIFLRCSVEGNPLPTFTWTKVDDNRTLTSDTYGLVSYMILTKLNQTTDAGDY
;
A
#
# COMPACT_ATOMS: atom_id res chain seq x y z
N PRO A 1 15.67 11.05 30.54
CA PRO A 1 16.44 10.11 29.67
C PRO A 1 16.09 10.32 28.20
N ARG A 2 17.08 10.56 27.34
CA ARG A 2 16.87 10.66 25.88
C ARG A 2 16.39 9.31 25.37
N SER A 3 15.24 9.27 24.72
CA SER A 3 14.69 8.05 24.12
C SER A 3 14.42 8.28 22.64
N SER A 4 14.64 7.25 21.82
CA SER A 4 14.15 7.23 20.45
C SER A 4 12.64 7.52 20.43
N PRO A 5 12.12 8.15 19.36
CA PRO A 5 10.70 8.35 19.23
C PRO A 5 9.95 7.00 19.26
N ALA A 6 8.77 7.00 19.88
CA ALA A 6 7.88 5.85 19.89
C ALA A 6 6.83 6.01 18.79
N LEU A 7 6.83 5.09 17.82
CA LEU A 7 5.79 4.99 16.81
C LEU A 7 4.62 4.14 17.31
N SER A 8 3.42 4.56 16.95
CA SER A 8 2.21 3.75 17.04
C SER A 8 1.55 3.72 15.67
N ILE A 9 1.53 2.54 15.05
CA ILE A 9 0.70 2.24 13.89
C ILE A 9 -0.17 1.03 14.24
N ALA A 10 -1.48 1.18 14.10
CA ALA A 10 -2.42 0.09 14.36
C ALA A 10 -2.85 -0.63 13.06
N GLN A 11 -2.46 -0.09 11.90
CA GLN A 11 -2.92 -0.56 10.59
C GLN A 11 -1.80 -1.29 9.86
N THR A 12 -1.98 -2.58 9.61
CA THR A 12 -1.13 -3.38 8.71
C THR A 12 -1.72 -3.44 7.30
N GLU A 13 -3.05 -3.30 7.19
CA GLU A 13 -3.79 -3.25 5.94
C GLU A 13 -4.75 -2.06 5.92
N VAL A 14 -4.83 -1.36 4.79
CA VAL A 14 -5.69 -0.19 4.61
C VAL A 14 -6.36 -0.24 3.24
N LYS A 15 -7.66 0.08 3.18
CA LYS A 15 -8.39 0.14 1.90
C LYS A 15 -7.95 1.35 1.09
N GLU A 16 -7.90 1.21 -0.23
CA GLU A 16 -7.71 2.35 -1.15
C GLU A 16 -8.63 3.53 -0.82
N ASN A 17 -8.12 4.75 -1.03
CA ASN A 17 -8.78 6.02 -0.73
C ASN A 17 -9.12 6.25 0.76
N SER A 18 -8.72 5.34 1.65
CA SER A 18 -8.76 5.54 3.10
C SER A 18 -7.44 6.12 3.59
N ASN A 19 -7.37 6.47 4.88
CA ASN A 19 -6.18 7.07 5.47
C ASN A 19 -5.39 6.06 6.30
N ILE A 20 -4.07 6.04 6.11
CA ILE A 20 -3.11 5.51 7.08
C ILE A 20 -3.02 6.55 8.20
N ASN A 21 -3.19 6.10 9.44
CA ASN A 21 -3.03 6.91 10.64
C ASN A 21 -1.82 6.42 11.42
N VAL A 22 -0.78 7.24 11.47
CA VAL A 22 0.45 6.97 12.22
C VAL A 22 0.66 8.08 13.22
N SER A 23 0.98 7.73 14.46
CA SER A 23 1.41 8.72 15.43
C SER A 23 2.79 8.42 15.99
N CYS A 24 3.57 9.48 16.19
CA CYS A 24 4.92 9.44 16.71
C CYS A 24 4.97 10.32 17.96
N THR A 25 5.42 9.75 19.08
CA THR A 25 5.58 10.46 20.34
C THR A 25 7.07 10.56 20.69
N ALA A 26 7.54 11.77 20.96
CA ALA A 26 8.94 12.02 21.30
C ALA A 26 9.06 13.02 22.46
N THR A 27 10.10 12.85 23.28
CA THR A 27 10.50 13.81 24.31
C THR A 27 11.57 14.73 23.74
N LEU A 28 11.30 16.02 23.72
CA LEU A 28 12.09 17.05 23.06
C LEU A 28 12.75 17.94 24.13
N GLY A 29 14.00 18.35 23.92
CA GLY A 29 14.66 19.30 24.82
C GLY A 29 14.03 20.69 24.75
N TYR A 30 14.01 21.42 25.87
CA TYR A 30 13.56 22.81 26.01
C TYR A 30 14.76 23.68 26.45
N PRO A 31 14.93 24.94 26.00
CA PRO A 31 14.01 25.78 25.21
C PRO A 31 14.12 25.61 23.69
N ASN A 32 15.21 25.03 23.17
CA ASN A 32 15.39 24.76 21.75
C ASN A 32 14.59 23.50 21.39
N VAL A 33 13.30 23.68 21.12
CA VAL A 33 12.35 22.58 20.93
C VAL A 33 12.67 21.87 19.63
N GLY A 34 13.20 20.65 19.73
CA GLY A 34 13.34 19.78 18.57
C GLY A 34 12.00 19.55 17.87
N GLN A 35 12.02 19.10 16.63
CA GLN A 35 10.83 18.88 15.81
C GLN A 35 10.72 17.43 15.40
N ILE A 36 9.47 16.94 15.31
CA ILE A 36 9.18 15.65 14.69
C ILE A 36 8.98 15.92 13.20
N VAL A 37 9.84 15.34 12.38
CA VAL A 37 9.78 15.40 10.91
C VAL A 37 9.39 14.03 10.38
N TRP A 38 8.44 14.02 9.45
CA TRP A 38 7.99 12.80 8.79
C TRP A 38 8.67 12.63 7.44
N LYS A 39 9.09 11.40 7.15
CA LYS A 39 9.51 10.97 5.80
C LYS A 39 8.65 9.79 5.38
N THR A 40 8.29 9.76 4.11
CA THR A 40 7.45 8.73 3.49
C THR A 40 8.24 7.95 2.45
N TYR A 41 8.04 6.64 2.42
CA TYR A 41 8.73 5.74 1.51
C TYR A 41 7.75 4.83 0.80
N GLN A 42 8.02 4.56 -0.46
CA GLN A 42 7.30 3.62 -1.31
C GLN A 42 8.31 2.59 -1.81
N ASN A 43 8.08 1.31 -1.52
CA ASN A 43 9.05 0.24 -1.82
C ASN A 43 10.46 0.55 -1.28
N GLY A 44 10.56 1.23 -0.12
CA GLY A 44 11.83 1.65 0.49
C GLY A 44 12.46 2.92 -0.09
N ILE A 45 11.90 3.50 -1.16
CA ILE A 45 12.40 4.74 -1.79
C ILE A 45 11.62 5.93 -1.24
N GLN A 46 12.32 6.99 -0.84
CA GLN A 46 11.67 8.20 -0.33
C GLN A 46 10.88 8.90 -1.44
N PHE A 47 9.66 9.33 -1.11
CA PHE A 47 8.83 10.16 -1.98
C PHE A 47 8.13 11.26 -1.17
N THR A 48 7.70 12.32 -1.86
CA THR A 48 6.91 13.40 -1.26
C THR A 48 5.44 13.25 -1.69
N PRO A 49 4.50 13.04 -0.74
CA PRO A 49 3.09 12.94 -1.07
C PRO A 49 2.54 14.28 -1.57
N SER A 50 1.45 14.23 -2.35
CA SER A 50 0.70 15.44 -2.70
C SER A 50 0.23 16.15 -1.42
N PRO A 51 0.25 17.50 -1.36
CA PRO A 51 -0.27 18.25 -0.23
C PRO A 51 -1.74 17.95 0.11
N SER A 52 -2.53 17.48 -0.87
CA SER A 52 -3.92 17.07 -0.68
C SER A 52 -4.07 15.71 0.02
N ASP A 53 -3.05 14.87 -0.05
CA ASP A 53 -3.10 13.48 0.40
C ASP A 53 -2.52 13.30 1.80
N ILE A 54 -1.82 14.30 2.33
CA ILE A 54 -1.20 14.23 3.65
C ILE A 54 -1.68 15.37 4.54
N SER A 55 -2.05 15.03 5.78
CA SER A 55 -2.23 16.01 6.84
C SER A 55 -1.44 15.62 8.07
N ILE A 56 -0.76 16.60 8.67
CA ILE A 56 0.09 16.42 9.84
C ILE A 56 -0.47 17.31 10.95
N SER A 57 -0.68 16.72 12.11
CA SER A 57 -1.09 17.43 13.32
C SER A 57 -0.09 17.17 14.43
N SER A 58 0.03 18.10 15.37
CA SER A 58 0.91 17.97 16.53
C SER A 58 0.24 18.48 17.78
N THR A 59 0.45 17.78 18.89
CA THR A 59 -0.15 18.07 20.19
C THR A 59 0.90 17.88 21.28
N LYS A 60 0.88 18.76 22.29
CA LYS A 60 1.67 18.58 23.50
C LYS A 60 1.02 17.48 24.35
N VAL A 61 1.81 16.53 24.80
CA VAL A 61 1.37 15.47 25.72
C VAL A 61 1.85 15.84 27.11
N VAL A 62 0.93 16.26 27.97
CA VAL A 62 1.24 16.61 29.35
C VAL A 62 1.28 15.33 30.19
N GLN A 63 2.37 15.08 30.91
CA GLN A 63 2.45 14.02 31.91
C GLN A 63 2.69 14.59 33.32
N PRO A 64 2.12 13.96 34.37
CA PRO A 64 2.43 14.34 35.75
C PRO A 64 3.93 14.16 36.04
N GLY A 65 4.59 15.24 36.48
CA GLY A 65 6.03 15.23 36.78
C GLY A 65 6.96 15.65 35.64
N ASP A 66 6.41 16.22 34.55
CA ASP A 66 7.22 16.79 33.47
C ASP A 66 8.22 17.83 34.02
N ASP A 67 9.49 17.67 33.65
CA ASP A 67 10.57 18.56 34.03
C ASP A 67 10.49 19.89 33.23
N LYS A 68 11.00 21.00 33.79
CA LYS A 68 11.03 22.30 33.09
C LYS A 68 11.89 22.30 31.81
N CYS A 69 12.59 21.20 31.55
CA CYS A 69 13.65 21.09 30.54
C CYS A 69 13.28 20.15 29.38
N THR A 70 12.18 19.40 29.45
CA THR A 70 11.71 18.59 28.32
C THR A 70 10.21 18.79 28.07
N VAL A 71 9.82 18.62 26.81
CA VAL A 71 8.42 18.66 26.39
C VAL A 71 8.15 17.39 25.60
N ARG A 72 7.11 16.66 25.97
CA ARG A 72 6.65 15.52 25.17
C ARG A 72 5.65 16.00 24.12
N ASN A 73 5.94 15.74 22.85
CA ASN A 73 5.03 16.00 21.74
C ASN A 73 4.59 14.71 21.08
N ARG A 74 3.34 14.70 20.63
CA ARG A 74 2.79 13.68 19.76
C ARG A 74 2.40 14.31 18.44
N SER A 75 3.03 13.85 17.36
CA SER A 75 2.66 14.20 15.99
C SER A 75 1.91 13.04 15.35
N SER A 76 0.84 13.32 14.62
CA SER A 76 0.03 12.34 13.91
C SER A 76 -0.08 12.70 12.43
N VAL A 77 0.08 11.71 11.56
CA VAL A 77 -0.06 11.81 10.11
C VAL A 77 -1.29 11.04 9.68
N LEU A 78 -2.12 11.68 8.85
CA LEU A 78 -3.11 11.02 8.02
C LEU A 78 -2.63 11.08 6.57
N LEU A 79 -2.35 9.92 6.00
CA LEU A 79 -1.92 9.79 4.60
C LEU A 79 -2.97 9.01 3.82
N LYS A 80 -3.54 9.64 2.80
CA LYS A 80 -4.50 9.04 1.88
C LYS A 80 -3.82 7.99 1.02
N THR A 81 -4.42 6.81 0.95
CA THR A 81 -3.90 5.65 0.21
C THR A 81 -4.35 5.66 -1.25
N SER A 82 -3.51 5.12 -2.12
CA SER A 82 -3.78 4.94 -3.55
C SER A 82 -3.15 3.63 -4.03
N ARG A 83 -3.84 2.91 -4.93
CA ARG A 83 -3.27 1.71 -5.58
C ARG A 83 -1.99 1.97 -6.36
N ASN A 84 -1.73 3.21 -6.76
CA ASN A 84 -0.52 3.60 -7.49
C ASN A 84 0.72 3.59 -6.57
N ASN A 85 0.52 3.65 -5.26
CA ASN A 85 1.58 3.71 -4.26
C ASN A 85 1.48 2.55 -3.26
N PRO A 86 1.66 1.28 -3.66
CA PRO A 86 1.65 0.17 -2.72
C PRO A 86 2.91 0.17 -1.84
N ASN A 87 2.88 -0.60 -0.74
CA ASN A 87 4.01 -0.80 0.18
C ASN A 87 4.55 0.50 0.78
N ILE A 88 3.66 1.33 1.32
CA ILE A 88 4.03 2.59 1.97
C ILE A 88 4.56 2.32 3.38
N SER A 89 5.67 2.96 3.74
CA SER A 89 6.13 3.07 5.13
C SER A 89 6.42 4.51 5.49
N LEU A 90 6.28 4.85 6.77
CA LEU A 90 6.53 6.19 7.29
C LEU A 90 7.63 6.12 8.35
N ALA A 91 8.56 7.07 8.31
CA ALA A 91 9.50 7.28 9.39
C ALA A 91 9.24 8.63 10.06
N CYS A 92 9.36 8.65 11.38
CA CYS A 92 9.47 9.90 12.11
C CYS A 92 10.90 10.08 12.60
N PHE A 93 11.42 11.29 12.44
CA PHE A 93 12.74 11.73 12.88
C PHE A 93 12.58 12.84 13.92
N VAL A 94 13.42 12.83 14.94
CA VAL A 94 13.53 13.93 15.90
C VAL A 94 14.79 14.74 15.56
N ILE A 95 14.59 15.99 15.13
CA ILE A 95 15.68 16.91 14.75
C ILE A 95 15.74 18.12 15.69
N ASN A 96 16.91 18.75 15.84
CA ASN A 96 17.07 20.02 16.55
C ASN A 96 18.27 20.82 16.00
N GLN A 97 18.53 22.03 16.49
CA GLN A 97 19.71 22.82 16.11
C GLN A 97 21.03 22.07 16.38
N ASP A 98 21.10 21.33 17.49
CA ASP A 98 22.27 20.51 17.84
C ASP A 98 22.32 19.16 17.10
N PHE A 99 21.20 18.78 16.47
CA PHE A 99 21.01 17.50 15.78
C PHE A 99 20.43 17.78 14.40
N PRO A 100 21.26 18.24 13.45
CA PRO A 100 20.82 18.44 12.07
C PRO A 100 20.28 17.11 11.51
N PRO A 101 19.39 17.14 10.50
CA PRO A 101 18.87 15.93 9.88
C PRO A 101 20.03 15.02 9.49
N PRO A 102 19.96 13.70 9.79
CA PRO A 102 21.03 12.78 9.47
C PRO A 102 21.35 12.83 7.97
N SER A 103 22.64 12.67 7.63
CA SER A 103 23.09 12.61 6.23
C SER A 103 22.49 11.43 5.46
N GLU A 104 21.98 10.43 6.17
CA GLU A 104 21.21 9.32 5.63
C GLU A 104 19.71 9.61 5.68
N ASP A 105 19.05 9.42 4.54
CA ASP A 105 17.62 9.69 4.40
C ASP A 105 16.71 8.58 4.93
N VAL A 106 17.26 7.43 5.32
CA VAL A 106 16.52 6.25 5.80
C VAL A 106 16.82 5.99 7.27
N CYS A 107 15.80 5.64 8.04
CA CYS A 107 15.96 5.25 9.44
C CYS A 107 16.56 3.83 9.53
N THR A 108 17.88 3.74 9.68
CA THR A 108 18.63 2.49 9.80
C THR A 108 19.00 2.18 11.26
N ASN A 109 19.28 3.22 12.05
CA ASN A 109 19.64 3.09 13.46
C ASN A 109 18.81 4.06 14.35
N PRO A 110 17.75 3.56 15.02
CA PRO A 110 16.87 4.36 15.85
C PRO A 110 17.56 5.15 16.97
N THR A 111 18.71 4.66 17.44
CA THR A 111 19.44 5.25 18.57
C THR A 111 20.37 6.38 18.14
N THR A 112 21.08 6.22 17.01
CA THR A 112 22.02 7.25 16.53
C THR A 112 21.38 8.26 15.58
N GLN A 113 20.25 7.92 14.96
CA GLN A 113 19.51 8.81 14.06
C GLN A 113 18.22 9.37 14.68
N TRP A 114 17.90 8.98 15.92
CA TRP A 114 16.70 9.41 16.67
C TRP A 114 15.42 9.32 15.83
N CYS A 115 15.24 8.16 15.23
CA CYS A 115 14.15 7.90 14.29
C CYS A 115 13.42 6.61 14.63
N SER A 116 12.26 6.43 14.05
CA SER A 116 11.51 5.18 14.08
C SER A 116 10.80 5.01 12.75
N LEU A 117 10.73 3.78 12.24
CA LEU A 117 10.17 3.43 10.92
C LEU A 117 9.01 2.44 11.12
N THR A 118 7.90 2.65 10.43
CA THR A 118 6.79 1.69 10.41
C THR A 118 7.13 0.49 9.52
N ASN A 119 6.47 -0.64 9.77
CA ASN A 119 6.36 -1.67 8.74
C ASN A 119 5.64 -1.13 7.50
N THR A 120 5.80 -1.81 6.37
CA THR A 120 5.05 -1.50 5.14
C THR A 120 3.57 -1.78 5.33
N VAL A 121 2.73 -0.82 4.94
CA VAL A 121 1.28 -0.95 4.97
C VAL A 121 0.80 -1.56 3.65
N ASN A 122 0.06 -2.66 3.74
CA ASN A 122 -0.57 -3.28 2.58
C ASN A 122 -1.82 -2.48 2.19
N ILE A 123 -1.94 -2.10 0.91
CA ILE A 123 -3.10 -1.34 0.41
C ILE A 123 -4.03 -2.28 -0.33
N VAL A 124 -5.21 -2.55 0.22
CA VAL A 124 -6.19 -3.47 -0.36
C VAL A 124 -7.23 -2.72 -1.18
N TYR A 125 -7.62 -3.30 -2.32
CA TYR A 125 -8.59 -2.72 -3.25
C TYR A 125 -9.33 -3.81 -4.03
N PRO A 126 -10.60 -3.57 -4.39
CA PRO A 126 -11.42 -4.55 -5.08
C PRO A 126 -10.95 -4.82 -6.50
N VAL A 127 -11.47 -5.90 -7.08
CA VAL A 127 -11.26 -6.24 -8.49
C VAL A 127 -11.77 -5.10 -9.38
N SER A 128 -10.96 -4.72 -10.35
CA SER A 128 -11.29 -3.64 -11.30
C SER A 128 -10.48 -3.82 -12.59
N ASN A 129 -10.72 -2.96 -13.59
CA ASN A 129 -10.04 -2.99 -14.89
C ASN A 129 -10.11 -4.38 -15.56
N ILE A 130 -11.29 -5.00 -15.53
CA ILE A 130 -11.54 -6.31 -16.12
C ILE A 130 -11.49 -6.19 -17.65
N GLN A 131 -10.62 -6.96 -18.28
CA GLN A 131 -10.46 -7.02 -19.72
C GLN A 131 -10.50 -8.48 -20.17
N SER A 132 -11.47 -8.81 -21.02
CA SER A 132 -11.59 -10.11 -21.67
C SER A 132 -11.23 -10.02 -23.15
N THR A 133 -10.51 -11.02 -23.64
CA THR A 133 -10.04 -11.08 -25.04
C THR A 133 -10.01 -12.53 -25.53
N ILE A 134 -10.23 -12.72 -26.82
CA ILE A 134 -10.12 -14.01 -27.52
C ILE A 134 -8.84 -14.00 -28.34
N VAL A 135 -8.08 -15.10 -28.31
CA VAL A 135 -6.83 -15.25 -29.04
C VAL A 135 -6.85 -16.56 -29.86
N PRO A 136 -6.70 -16.50 -31.20
CA PRO A 136 -6.59 -15.30 -32.04
C PRO A 136 -7.90 -14.50 -32.10
N SER A 137 -7.81 -13.18 -32.28
CA SER A 137 -8.98 -12.28 -32.34
C SER A 137 -9.59 -12.16 -33.74
N THR A 138 -9.25 -13.08 -34.64
CA THR A 138 -9.68 -13.12 -36.05
C THR A 138 -10.91 -14.00 -36.22
N ALA A 139 -11.36 -14.19 -37.47
CA ALA A 139 -12.36 -15.20 -37.79
C ALA A 139 -11.92 -16.57 -37.23
N LEU A 140 -12.82 -17.18 -36.46
CA LEU A 140 -12.64 -18.49 -35.85
C LEU A 140 -13.32 -19.55 -36.71
N TYR A 141 -12.67 -20.68 -36.90
CA TYR A 141 -13.16 -21.79 -37.69
C TYR A 141 -13.32 -23.03 -36.83
N GLU A 142 -14.21 -23.92 -37.27
CA GLU A 142 -14.36 -25.23 -36.65
C GLU A 142 -13.03 -26.00 -36.74
N GLY A 143 -12.60 -26.59 -35.62
CA GLY A 143 -11.32 -27.26 -35.48
C GLY A 143 -10.17 -26.37 -35.00
N ASP A 144 -10.35 -25.05 -34.89
CA ASP A 144 -9.32 -24.15 -34.35
C ASP A 144 -9.11 -24.37 -32.84
N ASP A 145 -7.91 -24.03 -32.37
CA ASP A 145 -7.59 -23.92 -30.95
C ASP A 145 -7.51 -22.45 -30.55
N ILE A 146 -8.25 -22.06 -29.51
CA ILE A 146 -8.32 -20.67 -29.04
C ILE A 146 -8.10 -20.57 -27.53
N PHE A 147 -7.74 -19.37 -27.10
CA PHE A 147 -7.60 -19.01 -25.70
C PHE A 147 -8.51 -17.82 -25.39
N LEU A 148 -9.36 -17.97 -24.38
CA LEU A 148 -10.00 -16.83 -23.73
C LEU A 148 -9.07 -16.32 -22.63
N ARG A 149 -8.72 -15.04 -22.69
CA ARG A 149 -7.85 -14.38 -21.73
C ARG A 149 -8.66 -13.35 -20.95
N CYS A 150 -8.65 -13.45 -19.63
CA CYS A 150 -9.21 -12.46 -18.71
C CYS A 150 -8.09 -11.85 -17.87
N SER A 151 -7.92 -10.53 -17.90
CA SER A 151 -6.97 -9.81 -17.06
C SER A 151 -7.68 -8.78 -16.19
N VAL A 152 -7.22 -8.62 -14.95
CA VAL A 152 -7.83 -7.73 -13.95
C VAL A 152 -6.76 -7.00 -13.14
N GLU A 153 -7.18 -6.04 -12.32
CA GLU A 153 -6.41 -5.54 -11.18
C GLU A 153 -7.11 -5.95 -9.88
N GLY A 154 -6.35 -6.21 -8.81
CA GLY A 154 -6.89 -6.40 -7.46
C GLY A 154 -5.82 -6.74 -6.43
N ASN A 155 -6.05 -6.36 -5.17
CA ASN A 155 -5.22 -6.76 -4.02
C ASN A 155 -6.12 -6.99 -2.78
N PRO A 156 -6.16 -8.18 -2.16
CA PRO A 156 -5.36 -9.39 -2.44
C PRO A 156 -5.56 -9.98 -3.83
N LEU A 157 -4.71 -10.94 -4.19
CA LEU A 157 -4.75 -11.58 -5.50
C LEU A 157 -6.16 -12.16 -5.79
N PRO A 158 -6.83 -11.73 -6.88
CA PRO A 158 -8.18 -12.17 -7.21
C PRO A 158 -8.26 -13.65 -7.60
N THR A 159 -9.45 -14.22 -7.45
CA THR A 159 -9.80 -15.56 -7.96
C THR A 159 -10.55 -15.46 -9.27
N PHE A 160 -10.30 -16.39 -10.19
CA PHE A 160 -10.96 -16.45 -11.50
C PHE A 160 -11.89 -17.67 -11.58
N THR A 161 -13.04 -17.47 -12.20
CA THR A 161 -14.00 -18.53 -12.54
C THR A 161 -14.50 -18.29 -13.95
N TRP A 162 -14.50 -19.34 -14.77
CA TRP A 162 -15.08 -19.34 -16.11
C TRP A 162 -16.31 -20.23 -16.12
N THR A 163 -17.40 -19.78 -16.74
CA THR A 163 -18.66 -20.51 -16.75
C THR A 163 -19.26 -20.43 -18.13
N LYS A 164 -19.45 -21.57 -18.78
CA LYS A 164 -20.29 -21.59 -19.98
C LYS A 164 -21.73 -21.31 -19.57
N VAL A 165 -22.32 -20.24 -20.09
CA VAL A 165 -23.61 -19.71 -19.62
C VAL A 165 -24.76 -20.66 -19.98
N ASP A 166 -24.71 -21.25 -21.17
CA ASP A 166 -25.79 -22.09 -21.73
C ASP A 166 -26.12 -23.30 -20.83
N ASP A 167 -25.11 -23.93 -20.24
CA ASP A 167 -25.23 -25.12 -19.40
C ASP A 167 -24.80 -24.88 -17.95
N ASN A 168 -24.50 -23.62 -17.58
CA ASN A 168 -23.97 -23.20 -16.29
C ASN A 168 -22.78 -24.06 -15.83
N ARG A 169 -21.95 -24.48 -16.78
CA ARG A 169 -20.83 -25.39 -16.52
C ARG A 169 -19.58 -24.60 -16.20
N THR A 170 -19.04 -24.83 -15.00
CA THR A 170 -17.73 -24.29 -14.63
C THR A 170 -16.63 -24.93 -15.48
N LEU A 171 -15.77 -24.09 -16.03
CA LEU A 171 -14.65 -24.48 -16.88
C LEU A 171 -13.34 -24.37 -16.12
N THR A 172 -12.41 -25.25 -16.46
CA THR A 172 -11.04 -25.19 -15.95
C THR A 172 -10.27 -24.10 -16.68
N SER A 173 -9.48 -23.34 -15.92
CA SER A 173 -8.62 -22.28 -16.46
C SER A 173 -7.28 -22.27 -15.74
N ASP A 174 -6.24 -21.91 -16.48
CA ASP A 174 -4.95 -21.60 -15.89
C ASP A 174 -4.94 -20.15 -15.38
N THR A 175 -4.31 -19.91 -14.25
CA THR A 175 -4.22 -18.57 -13.66
C THR A 175 -2.78 -18.22 -13.36
N TYR A 176 -2.35 -17.07 -13.86
CA TYR A 176 -1.01 -16.51 -13.70
C TYR A 176 -1.13 -15.11 -13.10
N GLY A 177 -1.18 -15.04 -11.78
CA GLY A 177 -1.33 -13.78 -11.05
C GLY A 177 -2.65 -13.09 -11.41
N LEU A 178 -2.56 -11.94 -12.06
CA LEU A 178 -3.70 -11.08 -12.43
C LEU A 178 -4.31 -11.43 -13.80
N VAL A 179 -3.95 -12.57 -14.38
CA VAL A 179 -4.44 -13.03 -15.69
C VAL A 179 -4.87 -14.49 -15.60
N SER A 180 -5.99 -14.83 -16.23
CA SER A 180 -6.48 -16.20 -16.41
C SER A 180 -6.68 -16.53 -17.88
N TYR A 181 -6.40 -17.79 -18.24
CA TYR A 181 -6.55 -18.34 -19.58
C TYR A 181 -7.46 -19.56 -19.53
N MET A 182 -8.51 -19.57 -20.37
CA MET A 182 -9.33 -20.75 -20.64
C MET A 182 -9.05 -21.20 -22.08
N ILE A 183 -8.82 -22.50 -22.27
CA ILE A 183 -8.43 -23.07 -23.57
C ILE A 183 -9.61 -23.85 -24.13
N LEU A 184 -10.00 -23.53 -25.37
CA LEU A 184 -10.90 -24.36 -26.16
C LEU A 184 -10.10 -24.95 -27.31
N THR A 185 -10.05 -26.27 -27.39
CA THR A 185 -9.33 -26.98 -28.44
C THR A 185 -10.31 -27.62 -29.41
N LYS A 186 -9.99 -27.60 -30.71
CA LYS A 186 -10.82 -28.16 -31.77
C LYS A 186 -12.25 -27.65 -31.71
N LEU A 187 -12.40 -26.32 -31.81
CA LEU A 187 -13.68 -25.63 -31.70
C LEU A 187 -14.77 -26.35 -32.50
N ASN A 188 -15.92 -26.55 -31.86
CA ASN A 188 -17.11 -27.09 -32.48
C ASN A 188 -18.23 -26.05 -32.48
N GLN A 189 -18.79 -25.77 -33.65
CA GLN A 189 -19.80 -24.72 -33.80
C GLN A 189 -21.06 -24.95 -32.95
N THR A 190 -21.42 -26.20 -32.68
CA THR A 190 -22.65 -26.53 -31.93
C THR A 190 -22.43 -26.60 -30.42
N THR A 191 -21.25 -27.04 -29.97
CA THR A 191 -20.98 -27.23 -28.55
C THR A 191 -20.18 -26.10 -27.91
N ASP A 192 -19.43 -25.32 -28.70
CA ASP A 192 -18.51 -24.31 -28.18
C ASP A 192 -18.91 -22.88 -28.55
N ALA A 193 -19.91 -22.68 -29.41
CA ALA A 193 -20.53 -21.37 -29.55
C ALA A 193 -21.32 -21.01 -28.28
N GLY A 194 -21.53 -19.71 -28.06
CA GLY A 194 -22.30 -19.17 -26.93
C GLY A 194 -21.50 -18.21 -26.05
N ASP A 195 -22.08 -17.91 -24.89
CA ASP A 195 -21.49 -17.02 -23.89
C ASP A 195 -20.70 -17.81 -22.84
N TYR A 196 -19.58 -17.23 -22.39
CA TYR A 196 -18.57 -17.81 -21.49
C TYR A 196 -18.20 -16.88 -20.34
#